data_AF-C5L207-F1
#
_entry.id   AF-C5L207-F1
#
_cell.length_a   1.000
_cell.length_b   1.000
_cell.length_c   1.000
_cell.angle_alpha   90.00
_cell.angle_beta   90.00
_cell.angle_gamma   90.00
#
_symmetry.space_group_name_H-M   'P 1'
#
loop_
_entity.id
_entity.type
_entity.pdbx_description
1 polymer ?
#
loop_
_entity_poly.entity_id
_entity_poly.type
_entity_poly.pdbx_seq_one_letter_code
_entity_poly.pdbx_strand_id
1 'polypeptide(L)'
;MSIIMNSKMEGAREFVPPAIPTGNMAVAQAAGYCLFACGLSVGFSNLFCGVCVGVSGSGCALGDAQKPELFVKMLVVEIFGSALGLFGIIVGIIQAGQGTFPKDITPQIPM
;
A
#
# COMPACT_ATOMS: atom_id res chain seq x y z
N MET A 1 1.96 -3.15 -4.69
CA MET A 1 3.33 -3.00 -4.15
C MET A 1 4.38 -3.85 -4.84
N SER A 2 4.08 -5.09 -5.23
CA SER A 2 5.01 -5.92 -6.02
C SER A 2 5.50 -5.26 -7.31
N ILE A 3 4.63 -4.53 -8.03
CA ILE A 3 5.00 -3.76 -9.22
C ILE A 3 5.96 -2.60 -8.90
N ILE A 4 5.67 -1.79 -7.87
CA ILE A 4 6.55 -0.68 -7.47
C ILE A 4 7.91 -1.20 -7.02
N MET A 5 7.93 -2.33 -6.32
CA MET A 5 9.15 -2.99 -5.90
C MET A 5 9.92 -3.54 -7.09
N ASN A 6 9.25 -4.18 -8.06
CA ASN A 6 9.87 -4.66 -9.30
C ASN A 6 10.52 -3.48 -10.07
N SER A 7 9.79 -2.38 -10.26
CA SER A 7 10.32 -1.18 -10.91
C SER A 7 11.46 -0.50 -10.14
N LYS A 8 11.53 -0.65 -8.81
CA LYS A 8 12.63 -0.11 -8.00
C LYS A 8 13.79 -1.10 -7.82
N MET A 9 13.60 -2.39 -8.14
CA MET A 9 14.62 -3.44 -8.04
C MET A 9 15.31 -3.72 -9.38
N GLU A 10 14.73 -3.31 -10.51
CA GLU A 10 15.33 -3.45 -11.84
C GLU A 10 16.66 -2.66 -11.91
N GLY A 11 17.78 -3.34 -11.67
CA GLY A 11 19.13 -2.77 -11.63
C GLY A 11 19.81 -2.76 -10.25
N ALA A 12 19.16 -3.19 -9.17
CA ALA A 12 19.81 -3.37 -7.87
C ALA A 12 20.64 -4.67 -7.86
N ARG A 13 21.96 -4.56 -7.68
CA ARG A 13 22.87 -5.73 -7.56
C ARG A 13 22.69 -6.42 -6.20
N GLU A 14 23.01 -7.72 -6.17
CA GLU A 14 22.89 -8.62 -5.00
C GLU A 14 23.36 -7.96 -3.69
N PHE A 15 22.44 -7.85 -2.73
CA PHE A 15 22.72 -7.29 -1.41
C PHE A 15 23.51 -8.30 -0.58
N VAL A 16 24.84 -8.15 -0.54
CA VAL A 16 25.73 -8.92 0.36
C VAL A 16 25.96 -8.09 1.63
N PRO A 17 25.42 -8.49 2.80
CA PRO A 17 25.58 -7.72 4.04
C PRO A 17 26.96 -7.97 4.71
N PRO A 18 27.81 -6.94 4.90
CA PRO A 18 28.94 -6.99 5.81
C PRO A 18 28.50 -6.66 7.26
N ALA A 19 29.32 -7.05 8.24
CA ALA A 19 29.01 -6.94 9.67
C ALA A 19 28.86 -5.49 10.22
N ILE A 20 29.16 -4.46 9.42
CA ILE A 20 29.09 -3.05 9.82
C ILE A 20 28.29 -2.28 8.74
N PRO A 21 27.12 -1.72 9.06
CA PRO A 21 26.25 -1.07 8.09
C PRO A 21 26.78 0.33 7.72
N THR A 22 27.41 0.44 6.56
CA THR A 22 27.88 1.73 6.01
C THR A 22 26.86 2.31 5.02
N GLY A 23 26.34 3.50 5.33
CA GLY A 23 25.61 4.42 4.43
C GLY A 23 24.53 3.79 3.55
N ASN A 24 24.91 3.38 2.34
CA ASN A 24 24.02 2.89 1.29
C ASN A 24 23.29 1.58 1.66
N MET A 25 23.79 0.80 2.62
CA MET A 25 23.09 -0.43 3.04
C MET A 25 21.97 -0.15 4.05
N ALA A 26 22.11 0.88 4.90
CA ALA A 26 21.08 1.26 5.88
C ALA A 26 19.82 1.79 5.19
N VAL A 27 19.96 2.53 4.09
CA VAL A 27 18.83 3.01 3.27
C VAL A 27 18.13 1.88 2.52
N ALA A 28 18.83 0.81 2.12
CA ALA A 28 18.20 -0.37 1.53
C ALA A 28 17.33 -1.13 2.54
N GLN A 29 17.81 -1.27 3.79
CA GLN A 29 17.01 -1.86 4.89
C GLN A 29 15.78 -0.99 5.20
N ALA A 30 15.96 0.33 5.29
CA ALA A 30 14.85 1.26 5.50
C ALA A 30 13.82 1.22 4.36
N ALA A 31 14.26 1.09 3.10
CA ALA A 31 13.37 0.92 1.94
C ALA A 31 12.57 -0.38 2.01
N GLY A 32 13.19 -1.48 2.44
CA GLY A 32 12.50 -2.76 2.67
C GLY A 32 11.41 -2.67 3.75
N TYR A 33 11.72 -2.09 4.91
CA TYR A 33 10.73 -1.87 5.98
C TYR A 33 9.62 -0.90 5.55
N CYS A 34 9.95 0.13 4.78
CA CYS A 34 8.97 1.09 4.24
C CYS A 34 7.98 0.38 3.30
N LEU A 35 8.46 -0.43 2.35
CA LEU A 35 7.59 -1.17 1.42
C LEU A 35 6.68 -2.18 2.13
N PHE A 36 7.20 -2.86 3.16
CA PHE A 36 6.41 -3.79 3.97
C PHE A 36 5.31 -3.07 4.77
N ALA A 37 5.68 -2.02 5.52
CA ALA A 37 4.73 -1.22 6.30
C ALA A 37 3.68 -0.55 5.41
N CYS A 38 4.09 -0.11 4.23
CA CYS A 38 3.20 0.50 3.26
C CYS A 38 2.23 -0.53 2.63
N GLY A 39 2.70 -1.74 2.33
CA GLY A 39 1.82 -2.82 1.87
C GLY A 39 0.79 -3.22 2.93
N LEU A 40 1.22 -3.30 4.19
CA LEU A 40 0.39 -3.69 5.33
C LEU A 40 -0.69 -2.64 5.64
N SER A 41 -0.33 -1.35 5.68
CA SER A 41 -1.28 -0.25 5.93
C SER A 41 -2.36 -0.15 4.84
N VAL A 42 -1.98 -0.20 3.56
CA VAL A 42 -2.93 -0.14 2.43
C VAL A 42 -3.82 -1.39 2.41
N GLY A 43 -3.24 -2.56 2.68
CA GLY A 43 -3.98 -3.82 2.77
C GLY A 43 -5.06 -3.78 3.85
N PHE A 44 -4.72 -3.30 5.05
CA PHE A 44 -5.70 -3.12 6.13
C PHE A 44 -6.75 -2.07 5.79
N SER A 45 -6.36 -0.93 5.23
CA SER A 45 -7.31 0.11 4.80
C SER A 45 -8.37 -0.43 3.83
N ASN A 46 -7.94 -1.21 2.82
CA ASN A 46 -8.87 -1.80 1.86
C ASN A 46 -9.71 -2.94 2.45
N LEU A 47 -9.16 -3.72 3.38
CA LEU A 47 -9.92 -4.75 4.09
C LEU A 47 -11.06 -4.13 4.91
N PHE A 48 -10.77 -3.13 5.75
CA PHE A 48 -11.79 -2.46 6.56
C PHE A 48 -12.82 -1.71 5.72
N CYS A 49 -12.37 -1.06 4.63
CA CYS A 49 -13.27 -0.46 3.64
C CYS A 49 -14.23 -1.50 3.06
N GLY A 50 -13.72 -2.66 2.63
CA GLY A 50 -14.53 -3.74 2.06
C GLY A 50 -15.54 -4.32 3.06
N VAL A 51 -15.13 -4.50 4.33
CA VAL A 51 -16.04 -4.98 5.39
C VAL A 51 -17.14 -3.95 5.68
N CYS A 52 -16.79 -2.67 5.81
CA CYS A 52 -17.76 -1.60 6.05
C CYS A 52 -18.79 -1.51 4.91
N VAL A 53 -18.32 -1.51 3.66
CA VAL A 53 -19.16 -1.49 2.46
C VAL A 53 -20.03 -2.74 2.38
N GLY A 54 -19.49 -3.94 2.66
CA GLY A 54 -20.28 -5.18 2.65
C GLY A 54 -21.41 -5.21 3.70
N VAL A 55 -21.17 -4.64 4.88
CA VAL A 55 -22.21 -4.51 5.91
C VAL A 55 -23.28 -3.50 5.48
N SER A 56 -22.88 -2.34 4.94
CA SER A 56 -23.81 -1.32 4.42
C SER A 56 -24.64 -1.87 3.24
N GLY A 57 -23.99 -2.60 2.33
CA GLY A 57 -24.63 -3.23 1.17
C GLY A 57 -25.66 -4.30 1.55
N SER A 58 -25.43 -5.02 2.66
CA SER A 58 -26.43 -5.95 3.20
C SER A 58 -27.70 -5.23 3.67
N GLY A 59 -27.54 -4.05 4.28
CA GLY A 59 -28.66 -3.16 4.60
C GLY A 59 -29.37 -2.62 3.36
N CYS A 60 -28.61 -2.35 2.29
CA CYS A 60 -29.15 -1.92 1.00
C CYS A 60 -30.05 -3.00 0.39
N ALA A 61 -29.59 -4.26 0.37
CA ALA A 61 -30.37 -5.39 -0.15
C ALA A 61 -31.68 -5.62 0.62
N LEU A 62 -31.66 -5.52 1.95
CA LEU A 62 -32.85 -5.62 2.78
C LEU A 62 -33.82 -4.45 2.56
N GLY A 63 -33.29 -3.23 2.41
CA GLY A 63 -34.08 -2.04 2.14
C GLY A 63 -34.73 -2.04 0.76
N ASP A 64 -34.01 -2.52 -0.26
CA ASP A 64 -34.49 -2.68 -1.63
C ASP A 64 -35.65 -3.69 -1.71
N ALA A 65 -35.56 -4.78 -0.96
CA ALA A 65 -36.62 -5.78 -0.86
C ALA A 65 -37.94 -5.20 -0.29
N GLN A 66 -37.89 -4.13 0.51
CA GLN A 66 -39.09 -3.47 1.03
C GLN A 66 -39.60 -2.35 0.13
N LYS A 67 -38.71 -1.51 -0.39
CA LYS A 67 -39.04 -0.40 -1.30
C LYS A 67 -37.88 -0.13 -2.28
N PRO A 68 -38.06 -0.39 -3.58
CA PRO A 68 -36.97 -0.27 -4.56
C PRO A 68 -36.49 1.17 -4.82
N GLU A 69 -37.27 2.19 -4.47
CA GLU A 69 -36.84 3.59 -4.56
C GLU A 69 -35.69 3.97 -3.61
N LEU A 70 -35.38 3.14 -2.61
CA LEU A 70 -34.31 3.42 -1.64
C LEU A 70 -32.91 3.03 -2.13
N PHE A 71 -32.81 2.15 -3.14
CA PHE A 71 -31.52 1.61 -3.62
C PHE A 71 -30.53 2.70 -4.01
N VAL A 72 -30.96 3.66 -4.83
CA VAL A 72 -30.07 4.72 -5.35
C VAL A 72 -29.54 5.61 -4.22
N LYS A 73 -30.37 5.90 -3.20
CA LYS A 73 -29.97 6.76 -2.06
C LYS A 73 -28.90 6.08 -1.19
N MET A 74 -29.00 4.77 -0.99
CA MET A 74 -28.00 3.96 -0.30
C MET A 74 -26.70 3.86 -1.09
N LEU A 75 -26.81 3.61 -2.40
CA LEU A 75 -25.65 3.45 -3.29
C LEU A 75 -24.77 4.71 -3.32
N VAL A 76 -25.35 5.92 -3.23
CA VAL A 76 -24.55 7.15 -3.13
C VAL A 76 -23.65 7.15 -1.88
N VAL A 77 -24.17 6.73 -0.72
CA VAL A 77 -23.40 6.67 0.53
C VAL A 77 -22.29 5.63 0.45
N GLU A 78 -22.56 4.51 -0.22
CA GLU A 78 -21.61 3.42 -0.42
C GLU A 78 -20.40 3.83 -1.28
N ILE A 79 -20.64 4.62 -2.34
CA ILE A 79 -19.58 5.18 -3.19
C ILE A 79 -18.69 6.15 -2.40
N PHE A 80 -19.27 7.02 -1.57
CA PHE A 80 -18.50 7.91 -0.70
C PHE A 80 -17.69 7.13 0.35
N GLY A 81 -18.24 6.05 0.90
CA GLY A 81 -17.53 5.14 1.79
C GLY A 81 -16.34 4.48 1.11
N SER A 82 -16.52 3.99 -0.12
CA SER A 82 -15.45 3.36 -0.91
C SER A 82 -14.34 4.34 -1.31
N ALA A 83 -14.65 5.62 -1.48
CA ALA A 83 -13.66 6.66 -1.77
C ALA A 83 -12.59 6.78 -0.65
N LEU A 84 -12.95 6.50 0.61
CA LEU A 84 -11.98 6.46 1.72
C LEU A 84 -10.94 5.34 1.55
N GLY A 85 -11.32 4.20 0.98
CA GLY A 85 -10.38 3.13 0.63
C GLY A 85 -9.39 3.56 -0.46
N LEU A 86 -9.86 4.32 -1.46
CA LEU A 86 -9.01 4.88 -2.51
C LEU A 86 -8.00 5.89 -1.95
N PHE A 87 -8.40 6.71 -0.98
CA PHE A 87 -7.46 7.58 -0.26
C PHE A 87 -6.34 6.79 0.41
N GLY A 88 -6.65 5.65 1.03
CA GLY A 88 -5.67 4.75 1.62
C GLY A 88 -4.63 4.25 0.60
N ILE A 89 -5.07 3.88 -0.61
CA ILE A 89 -4.17 3.48 -1.69
C ILE A 89 -3.26 4.63 -2.14
N ILE A 90 -3.82 5.83 -2.32
CA ILE A 90 -3.04 7.01 -2.78
C ILE A 90 -1.92 7.33 -1.79
N VAL A 91 -2.24 7.37 -0.50
CA VAL A 91 -1.24 7.60 0.57
C VAL A 91 -0.16 6.53 0.54
N GLY A 92 -0.55 5.27 0.34
CA GLY A 92 0.41 4.18 0.21
C GLY A 92 1.35 4.32 -0.99
N ILE A 93 0.84 4.73 -2.15
CA ILE A 93 1.68 4.97 -3.34
C ILE A 93 2.72 6.06 -3.05
N ILE A 94 2.31 7.16 -2.39
CA ILE A 94 3.21 8.26 -2.02
C ILE A 94 4.29 7.78 -1.04
N GLN A 95 3.90 7.01 -0.02
CA GLN A 95 4.83 6.49 0.98
C GLN A 95 5.85 5.51 0.37
N ALA A 96 5.42 4.61 -0.52
CA ALA A 96 6.33 3.73 -1.24
C ALA A 96 7.23 4.46 -2.25
N GLY A 97 6.84 5.65 -2.72
CA GLY A 97 7.70 6.50 -3.54
C GLY A 97 9.00 6.89 -2.84
N GLN A 98 8.96 7.08 -1.52
CA GLN A 98 10.09 7.52 -0.69
C GLN A 98 11.12 6.41 -0.41
N GLY A 99 10.73 5.13 -0.44
CA GLY A 99 11.66 4.01 -0.29
C GLY A 99 12.46 3.80 -1.58
N THR A 100 13.73 4.22 -1.62
CA THR A 100 14.60 4.06 -2.80
C THR A 100 15.73 3.10 -2.53
N PHE A 101 15.90 2.11 -3.40
CA PHE A 101 17.05 1.22 -3.38
C PHE A 101 18.24 1.91 -4.05
N PRO A 102 19.40 2.01 -3.38
CA PRO A 102 20.61 2.52 -4.01
C PRO A 102 21.12 1.54 -5.06
N LYS A 103 21.32 2.03 -6.28
CA LYS A 103 21.85 1.28 -7.44
C LYS A 103 23.38 1.19 -7.47
N ASP A 104 24.07 2.00 -6.67
CA ASP A 104 25.52 2.12 -6.62
C ASP A 104 26.04 1.77 -5.21
N ILE A 105 26.29 0.49 -4.95
CA ILE A 105 27.12 0.06 -3.82
C ILE A 105 28.53 -0.15 -4.37
N THR A 106 29.33 0.92 -4.42
CA THR A 106 30.77 0.76 -4.61
C THR A 106 31.32 0.09 -3.34
N PRO A 107 32.09 -1.01 -3.44
CA PRO A 107 32.76 -1.56 -2.27
C PRO A 107 33.76 -0.53 -1.78
N GLN A 108 33.45 0.15 -0.67
CA GLN A 108 34.45 0.89 0.11
C GLN A 108 35.31 -0.16 0.80
N ILE A 109 36.25 -0.73 0.05
CA ILE A 109 37.38 -1.49 0.59
C ILE A 109 38.29 -0.44 1.24
N PRO A 110 38.51 -0.46 2.57
CA PRO A 110 39.61 0.30 3.14
C PRO A 110 40.90 -0.30 2.55
N MET A 111 41.64 0.52 1.79
CA MET A 111 43.06 0.27 1.48
C MET A 111 43.86 0.52 2.74
#